data_AF-A0A8H6KI33-F1
#
_entry.id   AF-A0A8H6KI33-F1
#
_cell.length_a   1.000
_cell.length_b   1.000
_cell.length_c   1.000
_cell.angle_alpha   90.00
_cell.angle_beta   90.00
_cell.angle_gamma   90.00
#
_symmetry.space_group_name_H-M   'P 1'
#
loop_
_entity.id
_entity.type
_entity.pdbx_description
1 polymer ?
#
loop_
_entity_poly.entity_id
_entity_poly.type
_entity_poly.pdbx_seq_one_letter_code
_entity_poly.pdbx_strand_id
1 'polypeptide(L)' 'DGEAKVQRLRANGSDAVSGITWDGWSYNHELDEGKPVKLDNVTVGETVEVKDGRVEVEVAASEAVVVSPTRLCKRWF' A
#
# COMPACT_ATOMS: atom_id res chain seq x y z
N ASP A 1 -5.06 -4.49 21.02
CA ASP A 1 -5.29 -5.15 19.72
C ASP A 1 -6.18 -4.29 18.84
N GLY A 2 -5.95 -4.32 17.52
CA GLY A 2 -6.63 -3.50 16.52
C GLY A 2 -6.22 -3.88 15.09
N GLU A 3 -6.56 -3.03 14.13
CA GLU A 3 -6.24 -3.25 12.71
C GLU A 3 -5.60 -1.97 12.14
N ALA A 4 -4.63 -2.12 11.25
CA ALA A 4 -4.07 -1.04 10.46
C ALA A 4 -4.19 -1.36 8.96
N LYS A 5 -4.43 -0.34 8.15
CA LYS A 5 -4.37 -0.44 6.70
C LYS A 5 -2.94 -0.29 6.23
N VAL A 6 -2.56 -1.06 5.22
CA VAL A 6 -1.27 -0.97 4.55
C VAL A 6 -1.54 -0.58 3.09
N GLN A 7 -0.96 0.53 2.66
CA GLN A 7 -1.00 0.97 1.27
C GLN A 7 0.42 0.97 0.73
N ARG A 8 0.61 0.37 -0.44
CA ARG A 8 1.96 0.10 -0.99
C ARG A 8 2.21 0.90 -2.26
N LEU A 9 3.38 1.52 -2.34
CA LEU A 9 3.96 1.97 -3.60
C LEU A 9 4.80 0.83 -4.17
N ARG A 10 4.37 0.27 -5.30
CA ARG A 10 5.06 -0.83 -5.99
C ARG A 10 5.48 -0.44 -7.39
N ALA A 11 6.58 -1.02 -7.84
CA ALA A 11 7.04 -0.96 -9.21
C ALA A 11 7.80 -2.26 -9.55
N ASN A 12 7.99 -2.56 -10.84
CA ASN A 12 8.71 -3.77 -11.27
C ASN A 12 10.23 -3.71 -11.01
N GLY A 13 10.76 -2.52 -10.69
CA GLY A 13 12.18 -2.28 -10.42
C GLY A 13 12.41 -0.85 -9.95
N SER A 14 13.60 -0.57 -9.40
CA SER A 14 13.97 0.76 -8.89
C SER A 14 14.09 1.84 -9.96
N ASP A 15 14.32 1.43 -11.20
CA ASP A 15 14.45 2.29 -12.38
C ASP A 15 13.20 2.28 -13.27
N ALA A 16 12.11 1.67 -12.80
CA ALA A 16 10.88 1.57 -13.56
C ALA A 16 10.26 2.96 -13.78
N VAL A 17 9.92 3.24 -15.03
CA VAL A 17 9.17 4.43 -15.46
C VAL A 17 7.69 4.14 -15.74
N SER A 18 7.31 2.86 -15.76
CA SER A 18 5.95 2.38 -15.96
C SER A 18 5.64 1.22 -15.00
N GLY A 19 4.36 0.85 -14.88
CA GLY A 19 3.93 -0.18 -13.93
C GLY A 19 4.03 0.23 -12.46
N ILE A 20 4.24 1.53 -12.18
CA ILE A 20 4.20 2.05 -10.81
C ILE A 20 2.74 2.12 -10.34
N THR A 21 2.49 1.64 -9.13
CA THR A 21 1.16 1.65 -8.51
C THR A 21 1.19 2.16 -7.08
N TRP A 22 0.13 2.86 -6.70
CA TRP A 22 -0.23 3.16 -5.33
C TRP A 22 -1.44 2.31 -4.93
N ASP A 23 -1.23 1.34 -4.04
CA ASP A 23 -2.25 0.38 -3.59
C ASP A 23 -3.00 -0.25 -4.78
N GLY A 24 -2.23 -0.63 -5.81
CA GLY A 24 -2.69 -1.24 -7.06
C GLY A 24 -3.26 -0.29 -8.12
N TRP A 25 -3.34 1.01 -7.85
CA TRP A 25 -3.78 2.01 -8.82
C TRP A 25 -2.60 2.72 -9.45
N SER A 26 -2.58 2.80 -10.77
CA SER A 26 -1.63 3.63 -11.52
C SER A 26 -2.30 4.91 -12.01
N TYR A 27 -1.51 5.96 -12.05
CA TYR A 27 -1.88 7.28 -12.60
C TYR A 27 -0.93 7.66 -13.74
N ASN A 28 -0.24 6.67 -14.32
CA ASN A 28 0.61 6.91 -15.49
C ASN A 28 -0.25 7.50 -16.61
N HIS A 29 0.21 8.61 -17.18
CA HIS A 29 -0.51 9.34 -18.22
C HIS A 29 -0.79 8.47 -19.46
N GLU A 30 0.09 7.51 -19.75
CA GLU A 30 -0.03 6.61 -20.91
C GLU A 30 -1.18 5.60 -20.81
N LEU A 31 -1.76 5.37 -19.62
CA LEU A 31 -2.82 4.37 -19.43
C LEU A 31 -4.22 4.91 -19.74
N ASP A 32 -4.58 6.07 -19.16
CA ASP A 32 -5.87 6.75 -19.36
C ASP A 32 -5.73 8.25 -19.05
N GLU A 33 -4.74 8.91 -19.66
CA GLU A 33 -4.52 10.36 -19.55
C GLU A 33 -4.37 10.83 -18.08
N GLY A 34 -3.80 9.97 -17.23
CA GLY A 34 -3.56 10.23 -15.81
C GLY A 34 -4.74 9.94 -14.89
N LYS A 35 -5.88 9.45 -15.42
CA LYS A 35 -6.96 8.91 -14.59
C LYS A 35 -6.52 7.65 -13.85
N PRO A 36 -7.12 7.35 -12.69
CA PRO A 36 -6.81 6.13 -11.95
C PRO A 36 -7.16 4.89 -12.76
N VAL A 37 -6.15 4.06 -13.05
CA VAL A 37 -6.30 2.75 -13.67
C VAL A 37 -5.83 1.69 -12.69
N LYS A 38 -6.72 0.77 -12.32
CA LYS A 38 -6.33 -0.39 -11.51
C LYS A 38 -5.53 -1.34 -12.38
N LEU A 39 -4.30 -1.65 -11.99
CA LEU A 39 -3.52 -2.66 -12.70
C LEU A 39 -4.01 -4.06 -12.32
N ASP A 40 -3.84 -5.02 -13.21
CA ASP A 40 -4.18 -6.41 -12.93
C ASP A 40 -3.14 -7.08 -12.03
N ASN A 41 -3.55 -8.13 -11.31
CA ASN A 41 -2.66 -8.97 -10.48
C ASN A 41 -1.89 -8.24 -9.37
N VAL A 42 -2.44 -7.13 -8.86
CA VAL A 42 -1.89 -6.40 -7.71
C VAL A 42 -2.82 -6.52 -6.49
N THR A 43 -2.24 -6.76 -5.33
CA THR A 43 -2.96 -6.73 -4.04
C THR A 43 -3.36 -5.29 -3.72
N VAL A 44 -4.60 -5.10 -3.25
CA VAL A 44 -5.14 -3.80 -2.85
C VAL A 44 -5.85 -3.90 -1.51
N GLY A 45 -5.83 -2.83 -0.73
CA GLY A 45 -6.60 -2.75 0.52
C GLY A 45 -6.11 -3.73 1.58
N GLU A 46 -4.79 -3.97 1.64
CA GLU A 46 -4.18 -4.82 2.67
C GLU A 46 -4.45 -4.27 4.07
N THR A 47 -4.74 -5.18 5.00
CA THR A 47 -4.86 -4.89 6.42
C THR A 47 -3.98 -5.83 7.22
N VAL A 48 -3.46 -5.32 8.34
CA VAL A 48 -2.59 -6.05 9.25
C VAL A 48 -3.09 -5.87 10.68
N GLU A 49 -2.92 -6.91 11.49
CA GLU A 49 -3.27 -6.86 12.91
C GLU A 49 -2.28 -5.96 13.66
N VAL A 50 -2.82 -5.12 14.55
CA VAL A 50 -2.05 -4.41 15.56
C VAL A 50 -2.12 -5.23 16.84
N LYS A 51 -1.01 -5.84 17.25
CA LYS A 51 -0.95 -6.69 18.44
C LYS A 51 0.05 -6.13 19.44
N ASP A 52 -0.38 -5.94 20.69
CA ASP A 52 0.45 -5.36 21.76
C ASP A 52 1.10 -4.01 21.37
N GLY A 53 0.38 -3.20 20.59
CA GLY A 53 0.86 -1.91 20.08
C GLY A 53 1.90 -1.98 18.97
N ARG A 54 2.14 -3.17 18.40
CA ARG A 54 3.10 -3.41 17.32
C ARG A 54 2.38 -3.76 16.02
N VAL A 55 3.02 -3.40 14.92
CA VAL A 55 2.62 -3.78 13.56
C VAL A 55 3.86 -4.30 12.85
N GLU A 56 3.71 -5.43 12.17
CA GLU A 56 4.76 -6.03 11.35
C GLU A 56 4.30 -6.03 9.89
N VAL A 57 5.12 -5.44 9.02
CA VAL A 57 4.86 -5.36 7.58
C VAL A 57 6.15 -5.70 6.85
N GLU A 58 6.13 -6.74 6.02
CA GLU A 58 7.23 -7.03 5.12
C GLU A 58 7.23 -6.02 3.97
N VAL A 59 8.39 -5.42 3.69
CA VAL A 59 8.57 -4.43 2.61
C VAL A 59 9.66 -4.95 1.67
N ALA A 60 9.28 -5.20 0.42
CA ALA A 60 10.22 -5.67 -0.59
C ALA A 60 11.26 -4.60 -0.95
N ALA A 61 12.38 -5.02 -1.54
CA ALA A 61 13.33 -4.07 -2.11
C ALA A 61 12.65 -3.18 -3.15
N SER A 62 12.98 -1.88 -3.13
CA SER A 62 12.37 -0.88 -4.03
C SER A 62 10.85 -0.71 -3.88
N GLU A 63 10.32 -1.01 -2.69
CA GLU A 63 8.93 -0.76 -2.30
C GLU A 63 8.86 0.28 -1.16
N ALA A 64 7.73 0.98 -1.04
CA ALA A 64 7.42 1.80 0.13
C ALA A 64 6.00 1.53 0.63
N VAL A 65 5.77 1.66 1.93
CA VAL A 65 4.46 1.40 2.55
C VAL A 65 4.03 2.55 3.44
N VAL A 66 2.74 2.86 3.43
CA VAL A 66 2.09 3.70 4.43
C VAL A 66 1.19 2.81 5.29
N VAL A 67 1.44 2.85 6.60
CA VAL A 67 0.65 2.13 7.60
C VAL A 67 -0.24 3.13 8.32
N SER A 68 -1.55 2.92 8.27
CA SER A 68 -2.56 3.79 8.89
C SER A 68 -3.41 3.01 9.87
N PRO A 69 -3.35 3.30 11.18
CA PRO A 69 -4.24 2.67 12.15
C PRO A 69 -5.71 2.93 11.78
N THR A 70 -6.53 1.88 11.80
CA THR A 70 -7.98 2.07 11.67
C THR A 70 -8.53 2.68 12.96
N ARG A 71 -9.69 3.35 12.87
CA ARG A 71 -10.34 4.03 14.02
C ARG A 71 -10.67 3.11 15.20
N LEU A 72 -10.51 1.79 15.05
CA LEU A 72 -10.70 0.79 16.10
C LEU A 72 -9.45 0.52 16.94
N CYS A 73 -8.29 1.09 16.60
CA CYS A 73 -7.10 0.97 17.42
C CYS A 73 -7.29 1.78 18.72
N LYS A 74 -7.83 1.13 19.76
CA LYS A 74 -8.11 1.75 21.05
C LYS A 74 -6.80 2.31 21.62
N ARG A 75 -6.83 3.60 21.95
CA ARG A 75 -5.77 4.30 22.67
C ARG A 75 -5.70 3.70 24.08
N TRP A 76 -4.60 3.02 24.39
CA TRP A 76 -4.32 2.57 25.74
C TRP A 76 -3.86 3.80 26.55
N PHE A 77 -4.53 4.06 27.67
CA PHE A 77 -4.19 5.12 28.63
C PHE A 77 -3.09 4.63 29.57
#